data_AF-A0A1E1WYE3-F1
#
_entry.id   AF-A0A1E1WYE3-F1
#
_cell.length_a   1.000
_cell.length_b   1.000
_cell.length_c   1.000
_cell.angle_alpha   90.00
_cell.angle_beta   90.00
_cell.angle_gamma   90.00
#
_symmetry.space_group_name_H-M   'P 1'
#
loop_
_entity.id
_entity.type
_entity.pdbx_description
1 polymer ?
#
loop_
_entity_poly.entity_id
_entity_poly.type
_entity_poly.pdbx_seq_one_letter_code
_entity_poly.pdbx_strand_id
1 'polypeptide(L)'
;KLEYACSIWDPHQSYLFNTLESIQNRAARFIYSNYSYFTSVSNLKSQANLPALVLRRKISRLCLFHKFYHSQLSSSVIRPCHRTSQRITHNKSVYPHLFSFFIVTANDWNDLPTEAVLHSNPHHFKNAIEKTIY
;
A
#
# COMPACT_ATOMS: atom_id res chain seq x y z
N LYS A 1 -7.10 16.41 4.03
CA LYS A 1 -6.88 14.94 3.95
C LYS A 1 -6.15 14.61 2.65
N LEU A 2 -4.81 14.52 2.66
CA LEU A 2 -3.99 14.24 1.47
C LEU A 2 -3.90 12.73 1.16
N GLU A 3 -4.10 11.90 2.19
CA GLU A 3 -3.93 10.44 2.13
C GLU A 3 -4.97 9.73 1.25
N TYR A 4 -6.12 10.36 1.02
CA TYR A 4 -7.14 9.79 0.14
C TYR A 4 -6.66 9.79 -1.33
N ALA A 5 -6.12 10.93 -1.80
CA ALA A 5 -5.63 11.04 -3.17
C ALA A 5 -4.43 10.12 -3.43
N CYS A 6 -3.54 9.93 -2.44
CA CYS A 6 -2.37 9.07 -2.60
C CYS A 6 -2.72 7.57 -2.69
N SER A 7 -3.87 7.15 -2.16
CA SER A 7 -4.35 5.77 -2.25
C SER A 7 -5.03 5.44 -3.59
N ILE A 8 -5.46 6.45 -4.34
CA ILE A 8 -6.07 6.29 -5.68
C ILE A 8 -5.03 6.50 -6.77
N TRP A 9 -4.11 7.45 -6.56
CA TRP A 9 -3.10 7.81 -7.52
C TRP A 9 -1.78 7.10 -7.22
N ASP A 10 -1.57 5.96 -7.87
CA ASP A 10 -0.32 5.21 -7.84
C ASP A 10 0.15 4.86 -9.26
N PRO A 11 0.86 5.79 -9.92
CA PRO A 11 1.33 5.58 -11.28
C PRO A 11 2.38 4.46 -11.32
N HIS A 12 2.27 3.57 -12.31
CA HIS A 12 3.29 2.54 -12.58
C HIS A 12 4.63 3.16 -13.05
N GLN A 13 4.61 4.42 -13.44
CA GLN A 13 5.77 5.14 -13.94
C GLN A 13 6.78 5.45 -12.82
N SER A 14 7.89 4.73 -12.84
CA SER A 14 8.98 4.85 -11.84
C SER A 14 9.52 6.28 -11.70
N TYR A 15 9.52 7.10 -12.76
CA TYR A 15 10.00 8.48 -12.69
C TYR A 15 9.13 9.37 -11.79
N LEU A 16 7.81 9.18 -11.78
CA LEU A 16 6.89 9.93 -10.91
C LEU A 16 7.11 9.54 -9.45
N PHE A 17 7.31 8.25 -9.20
CA PHE A 17 7.68 7.74 -7.89
C PHE A 17 8.99 8.37 -7.39
N ASN A 18 10.05 8.30 -8.20
CA ASN A 18 11.37 8.82 -7.84
C ASN A 18 11.33 10.32 -7.56
N THR A 19 10.56 11.08 -8.34
CA THR A 19 10.37 12.52 -8.13
C THR A 19 9.75 12.80 -6.76
N LEU A 20 8.72 12.04 -6.35
CA LEU A 20 8.06 12.24 -5.07
C LEU A 20 8.92 11.79 -3.88
N GLU A 21 9.67 10.69 -4.04
CA GLU A 21 10.65 10.26 -3.03
C GLU A 21 11.78 11.30 -2.88
N SER A 22 12.21 11.94 -3.98
CA SER A 22 13.22 13.01 -3.93
C SER A 22 12.78 14.21 -3.09
N ILE A 23 11.50 14.59 -3.16
CA ILE A 23 10.93 15.67 -2.36
C ILE A 23 10.95 15.29 -0.87
N GLN A 24 10.58 14.04 -0.53
CA GLN A 24 10.64 13.55 0.85
C GLN A 24 12.07 13.47 1.38
N ASN A 25 13.01 13.03 0.55
CA ASN A 25 14.43 13.01 0.89
C ASN A 25 14.95 14.41 1.22
N ARG A 26 14.55 15.43 0.44
CA ARG A 26 14.90 16.83 0.71
C ARG A 26 14.25 17.35 2.00
N ALA A 27 12.99 16.98 2.26
CA ALA A 27 12.31 17.31 3.51
C ALA A 27 13.00 16.69 4.73
N ALA A 28 13.43 15.43 4.66
CA ALA A 28 14.17 14.78 5.74
C ALA A 28 15.49 15.50 6.04
N ARG A 29 16.26 15.87 5.01
CA ARG A 29 17.49 16.67 5.17
C ARG A 29 17.20 18.04 5.80
N PHE A 30 16.11 18.68 5.40
CA PHE A 30 15.69 19.96 5.96
C PHE A 30 15.33 19.87 7.45
N ILE A 31 14.53 18.87 7.84
CA ILE A 31 14.13 18.65 9.24
C ILE A 31 15.36 18.49 10.16
N TYR A 32 16.36 17.72 9.73
CA TYR A 32 17.58 17.48 10.52
C TYR A 32 18.70 18.50 10.26
N SER A 33 18.48 19.49 9.41
CA SER A 33 19.52 20.41 8.92
C SER A 33 20.80 19.69 8.42
N ASN A 34 20.66 18.48 7.89
CA ASN A 34 21.79 17.61 7.52
C ASN A 34 21.89 17.43 6.01
N TYR A 35 22.83 18.17 5.41
CA TYR A 35 23.04 18.22 3.96
C TYR A 35 24.32 17.50 3.50
N SER A 36 25.00 16.80 4.41
CA SER A 36 26.23 16.06 4.06
C SER A 36 25.96 14.94 3.05
N TYR A 37 26.87 14.76 2.11
CA TYR A 37 26.85 13.67 1.14
C TYR A 37 27.05 12.29 1.78
N PHE A 38 27.74 12.24 2.93
CA PHE A 38 28.00 10.99 3.67
C PHE A 38 26.81 10.55 4.51
N THR A 39 25.84 11.43 4.74
CA THR A 39 24.65 11.09 5.52
C THR A 39 23.66 10.29 4.68
N SER A 40 23.34 9.09 5.14
CA SER A 40 22.26 8.28 4.57
C SER A 40 20.90 8.94 4.83
N VAL A 41 20.21 9.33 3.76
CA VAL A 41 18.85 9.89 3.87
C VAL A 41 17.85 8.86 4.39
N SER A 42 18.07 7.57 4.10
CA SER A 42 17.27 6.48 4.69
C SER A 42 17.42 6.44 6.22
N ASN A 43 18.63 6.71 6.73
CA ASN A 43 18.83 6.84 8.18
C ASN A 43 18.08 8.05 8.75
N LEU A 44 18.16 9.23 8.11
CA LEU A 44 17.39 10.40 8.52
C LEU A 44 15.88 10.13 8.55
N LYS A 45 15.36 9.45 7.52
CA LYS A 45 13.94 9.05 7.48
C LYS A 45 13.59 8.08 8.61
N SER A 46 14.46 7.12 8.92
CA SER A 46 14.26 6.22 10.06
C SER A 46 14.25 6.95 11.41
N GLN A 47 15.14 7.93 11.60
CA GLN A 47 15.16 8.79 12.79
C GLN A 47 13.87 9.60 12.92
N ALA A 48 13.26 9.99 11.79
CA ALA A 48 11.98 10.71 11.76
C ALA A 48 10.76 9.79 11.90
N ASN A 49 10.95 8.47 12.06
CA ASN A 49 9.89 7.47 11.98
C ASN A 49 9.06 7.60 10.69
N LEU A 50 9.71 7.99 9.59
CA LEU A 50 9.11 8.14 8.26
C LEU A 50 9.46 6.93 7.40
N PRO A 51 8.58 5.92 7.30
CA PRO A 51 8.83 4.82 6.40
C PRO A 51 8.76 5.26 4.94
N ALA A 52 9.40 4.45 4.08
CA ALA A 52 9.46 4.69 2.65
C ALA A 52 8.08 4.96 2.03
N LEU A 53 8.01 5.88 1.07
CA LEU A 53 6.74 6.29 0.47
C LEU A 53 6.01 5.13 -0.19
N VAL A 54 6.74 4.23 -0.84
CA VAL A 54 6.18 3.00 -1.46
C VAL A 54 5.38 2.22 -0.44
N LEU A 55 5.97 1.98 0.73
CA LEU A 55 5.39 1.14 1.76
C LEU A 55 4.12 1.78 2.31
N ARG A 56 4.19 3.08 2.64
CA ARG A 56 3.01 3.85 3.09
C ARG A 56 1.89 3.86 2.04
N ARG A 57 2.23 3.99 0.76
CA ARG A 57 1.25 3.94 -0.35
C ARG A 57 0.63 2.56 -0.50
N LYS A 58 1.44 1.50 -0.45
CA LYS A 58 0.97 0.11 -0.50
C LYS A 58 -0.03 -0.16 0.63
N ILE A 59 0.30 0.20 1.87
CA ILE A 59 -0.63 0.11 3.01
C ILE A 59 -1.91 0.90 2.75
N SER A 60 -1.79 2.15 2.30
CA SER A 60 -2.95 3.03 2.09
C SER A 60 -3.89 2.49 1.00
N ARG A 61 -3.32 2.01 -0.11
CA ARG A 61 -4.04 1.34 -1.21
C ARG A 61 -4.76 0.08 -0.73
N LEU A 62 -4.08 -0.79 0.02
CA LEU A 62 -4.67 -2.00 0.59
C LEU A 62 -5.78 -1.69 1.59
N CYS A 63 -5.61 -0.68 2.45
CA CYS A 63 -6.66 -0.24 3.37
C CYS A 63 -7.88 0.32 2.64
N LEU A 64 -7.68 1.06 1.55
CA LEU A 64 -8.77 1.53 0.70
C LEU A 64 -9.48 0.36 0.02
N PHE A 65 -8.72 -0.59 -0.53
CA PHE A 65 -9.25 -1.78 -1.16
C PHE A 65 -10.08 -2.64 -0.20
N HIS A 66 -9.59 -2.84 1.04
CA HIS A 66 -10.32 -3.52 2.11
C HIS A 66 -11.68 -2.88 2.39
N LYS A 67 -11.73 -1.54 2.48
CA LYS A 67 -12.99 -0.81 2.65
C LYS A 67 -13.94 -1.03 1.49
N PHE A 68 -13.44 -0.99 0.25
CA PHE A 68 -14.28 -1.28 -0.91
C PHE A 68 -14.77 -2.72 -0.92
N TYR A 69 -13.90 -3.68 -0.61
CA TYR A 69 -14.23 -5.11 -0.56
C TYR A 69 -15.41 -5.39 0.38
N HIS A 70 -15.41 -4.76 1.56
CA HIS A 70 -16.46 -4.89 2.58
C HIS A 70 -17.65 -3.93 2.41
N SER A 71 -17.61 -3.02 1.42
CA SER A 71 -18.70 -2.08 1.17
C SER A 71 -19.81 -2.68 0.29
N GLN A 72 -21.01 -2.12 0.36
CA GLN A 72 -22.12 -2.49 -0.53
C GLN A 72 -21.84 -2.17 -2.02
N LEU A 73 -20.86 -1.29 -2.28
CA LEU A 73 -20.42 -0.90 -3.63
C LEU A 73 -19.43 -1.90 -4.26
N SER A 74 -19.02 -2.92 -3.52
CA SER A 74 -18.02 -3.92 -3.93
C SER A 74 -18.41 -4.71 -5.19
N SER A 75 -19.71 -5.01 -5.35
CA SER A 75 -20.20 -5.99 -6.32
C SER A 75 -19.96 -5.64 -7.79
N SER A 76 -19.80 -4.36 -8.13
CA SER A 76 -19.56 -3.92 -9.50
C SER A 76 -18.06 -3.81 -9.85
N VAL A 77 -17.20 -3.56 -8.85
CA VAL A 77 -15.77 -3.24 -9.07
C VAL A 77 -14.85 -4.39 -8.69
N ILE A 78 -15.19 -5.15 -7.64
CA ILE A 78 -14.36 -6.22 -7.09
C ILE A 78 -15.06 -7.56 -7.33
N ARG A 79 -14.44 -8.41 -8.16
CA ARG A 79 -14.95 -9.74 -8.46
C ARG A 79 -14.17 -10.80 -7.69
N PRO A 80 -14.80 -11.55 -6.78
CA PRO A 80 -14.16 -12.68 -6.11
C PRO A 80 -13.65 -13.72 -7.11
N CYS A 81 -12.48 -14.28 -6.86
CA CYS A 81 -11.93 -15.35 -7.67
C CYS A 81 -12.63 -16.67 -7.35
N HIS A 82 -13.13 -17.36 -8.38
CA HIS A 82 -13.86 -18.64 -8.20
C HIS A 82 -12.93 -19.83 -7.95
N ARG A 83 -11.66 -19.73 -8.36
CA ARG A 83 -10.68 -20.81 -8.22
C ARG A 83 -9.62 -20.42 -7.20
N THR A 84 -9.80 -20.88 -5.97
CA THR A 84 -8.78 -20.76 -4.92
C THR A 84 -8.09 -22.10 -4.74
N SER A 85 -6.80 -22.14 -5.05
CA SER A 85 -5.95 -23.23 -4.55
C SER A 85 -5.49 -22.81 -3.18
N GLN A 86 -5.89 -23.52 -2.13
CA GLN A 86 -5.49 -23.19 -0.75
C GLN A 86 -3.97 -23.15 -0.54
N ARG A 87 -3.18 -23.71 -1.46
CA ARG A 87 -1.71 -23.66 -1.44
C ARG A 87 -1.12 -22.39 -2.03
N ILE A 88 -1.90 -21.61 -2.79
CA ILE A 88 -1.41 -20.48 -3.59
C ILE A 88 -2.19 -19.20 -3.29
N THR A 89 -3.47 -19.29 -2.93
CA THR A 89 -4.36 -18.14 -2.74
C THR A 89 -5.30 -18.32 -1.54
N HIS A 90 -5.65 -17.22 -0.89
CA HIS A 90 -6.59 -17.19 0.24
C HIS A 90 -8.05 -17.13 -0.26
N ASN A 91 -9.01 -17.41 0.63
CA ASN A 91 -10.45 -17.50 0.29
C ASN A 91 -11.12 -16.17 -0.10
N LYS A 92 -10.42 -15.04 0.00
CA LYS A 92 -10.91 -13.71 -0.39
C LYS A 92 -10.15 -13.13 -1.59
N SER A 93 -9.43 -13.96 -2.34
CA SER A 93 -8.72 -13.50 -3.53
C SER A 93 -9.68 -13.02 -4.61
N VAL A 94 -9.23 -12.10 -5.45
CA VAL A 94 -10.02 -11.37 -6.44
C VAL A 94 -9.38 -11.44 -7.83
N TYR A 95 -10.18 -11.30 -8.88
CA TYR A 95 -9.63 -11.13 -10.23
C TYR A 95 -9.06 -9.72 -10.39
N PRO A 96 -7.80 -9.56 -10.86
CA PRO A 96 -7.28 -8.24 -11.20
C PRO A 96 -8.05 -7.69 -12.41
N HIS A 97 -8.77 -6.58 -12.24
CA HIS A 97 -9.56 -5.98 -13.31
C HIS A 97 -8.70 -5.01 -14.12
N LEU A 98 -8.40 -5.37 -15.39
CA LEU A 98 -7.43 -4.70 -16.28
C LEU A 98 -7.69 -3.23 -16.63
N PHE A 99 -8.73 -2.60 -16.10
CA PHE A 99 -9.04 -1.17 -16.32
C PHE A 99 -9.39 -0.43 -15.04
N SER A 100 -9.06 -1.00 -13.88
CA SER A 100 -9.29 -0.39 -12.59
C SER A 100 -8.03 0.26 -12.04
N PHE A 101 -8.19 1.33 -11.25
CA PHE A 101 -7.12 1.89 -10.41
C PHE A 101 -6.53 0.86 -9.43
N PHE A 102 -7.16 -0.31 -9.28
CA PHE A 102 -6.79 -1.36 -8.35
C PHE A 102 -6.00 -2.53 -8.96
N ILE A 103 -5.52 -2.51 -10.22
CA ILE A 103 -4.81 -3.67 -10.80
C ILE A 103 -3.66 -4.15 -9.91
N VAL A 104 -2.73 -3.25 -9.57
CA VAL A 104 -1.59 -3.57 -8.70
C VAL A 104 -2.07 -3.94 -7.30
N THR A 105 -3.11 -3.27 -6.81
CA THR A 105 -3.66 -3.50 -5.46
C THR A 105 -4.35 -4.85 -5.34
N ALA A 106 -4.97 -5.35 -6.41
CA ALA A 106 -5.58 -6.67 -6.45
C ALA A 106 -4.51 -7.78 -6.37
N ASN A 107 -3.38 -7.60 -7.03
CA ASN A 107 -2.23 -8.50 -6.90
C ASN A 107 -1.66 -8.46 -5.48
N ASP A 108 -1.36 -7.25 -4.98
CA ASP A 108 -0.88 -7.05 -3.61
C ASP A 108 -1.83 -7.65 -2.56
N TRP A 109 -3.16 -7.58 -2.80
CA TRP A 109 -4.20 -8.16 -1.94
C TRP A 109 -4.17 -9.69 -1.98
N ASN A 110 -4.07 -10.27 -3.17
CA ASN A 110 -4.03 -11.72 -3.36
C ASN A 110 -2.78 -12.37 -2.73
N ASP A 111 -1.69 -11.61 -2.63
CA ASP A 111 -0.44 -12.03 -2.01
C ASP A 111 -0.44 -11.89 -0.47
N LEU A 112 -1.51 -11.32 0.13
CA LEU A 112 -1.59 -11.19 1.58
C LEU A 112 -1.82 -12.55 2.27
N PRO A 113 -1.27 -12.74 3.50
CA PRO A 113 -1.55 -13.92 4.27
C PRO A 113 -3.03 -13.97 4.67
N THR A 114 -3.58 -15.18 4.73
CA THR A 114 -4.98 -15.44 5.09
C THR A 114 -5.38 -14.75 6.40
N GLU A 115 -4.49 -14.77 7.40
CA GLU A 115 -4.73 -14.14 8.71
C GLU A 115 -5.05 -12.64 8.61
N ALA A 116 -4.26 -11.89 7.82
CA ALA A 116 -4.49 -10.46 7.64
C ALA A 116 -5.84 -10.20 6.96
N VAL A 117 -6.16 -10.98 5.93
CA VAL A 117 -7.35 -10.80 5.11
C VAL A 117 -8.64 -11.21 5.82
N LEU A 118 -8.58 -12.07 6.83
CA LEU A 118 -9.74 -12.46 7.62
C LEU A 118 -10.34 -11.31 8.44
N HIS A 119 -9.54 -10.33 8.84
CA HIS A 119 -10.03 -9.19 9.62
C HIS A 119 -11.02 -8.31 8.83
N SER A 120 -12.28 -8.30 9.25
CA SER A 120 -13.29 -7.38 8.69
C SER A 120 -13.18 -5.95 9.24
N ASN A 121 -12.54 -5.78 10.39
CA ASN A 121 -12.33 -4.46 11.00
C ASN A 121 -11.12 -3.76 10.35
N PRO A 122 -11.27 -2.53 9.80
CA PRO A 122 -10.18 -1.81 9.13
C PRO A 122 -8.95 -1.56 9.99
N HIS A 123 -9.11 -1.36 11.31
CA HIS A 123 -7.99 -1.11 12.21
C HIS A 123 -7.16 -2.37 12.43
N HIS A 124 -7.82 -3.50 12.69
CA HIS A 124 -7.12 -4.80 12.82
C HIS A 124 -6.46 -5.23 11.52
N PHE A 125 -7.13 -5.01 10.38
CA PHE A 125 -6.55 -5.24 9.06
C PHE A 125 -5.27 -4.43 8.86
N LYS A 126 -5.31 -3.11 9.12
CA LYS A 126 -4.15 -2.22 8.97
C LYS A 126 -2.96 -2.70 9.83
N ASN A 127 -3.22 -3.02 11.10
CA ASN A 127 -2.15 -3.49 12.00
C ASN A 127 -1.55 -4.83 11.54
N ALA A 128 -2.37 -5.72 10.97
CA ALA A 128 -1.90 -7.01 10.46
C ALA A 128 -1.01 -6.85 9.21
N ILE A 129 -1.41 -6.00 8.25
CA ILE A 129 -0.60 -5.75 7.05
C ILE A 129 0.68 -5.00 7.37
N GLU A 130 0.67 -4.08 8.34
CA GLU A 130 1.88 -3.41 8.81
C GLU A 130 2.89 -4.43 9.34
N LYS A 131 2.46 -5.35 10.22
CA LYS A 131 3.33 -6.43 10.73
C LYS A 131 3.84 -7.41 9.68
N THR A 132 3.17 -7.52 8.54
CA THR A 132 3.56 -8.46 7.47
C THR A 132 4.53 -7.81 6.48
N ILE A 133 4.40 -6.49 6.28
CA ILE A 133 5.16 -5.74 5.28
C ILE A 133 6.45 -5.13 5.90
N TYR A 134 6.51 -4.97 7.22
CA TYR A 134 7.71 -4.62 7.99
C TYR A 134 8.36 -5.85 8.62
#